data_AF-T0ZAM5-F1
#
_entry.id   AF-T0ZAM5-F1
#
_cell.length_a   1.000
_cell.length_b   1.000
_cell.length_c   1.000
_cell.angle_alpha   90.00
_cell.angle_beta   90.00
_cell.angle_gamma   90.00
#
_symmetry.space_group_name_H-M   'P 1'
#
loop_
_entity.id
_entity.type
_entity.pdbx_description
1 polymer ?
#
loop_
_entity_poly.entity_id
_entity_poly.type
_entity_poly.pdbx_seq_one_letter_code
_entity_poly.pdbx_strand_id
1 'polypeptide(L)'
;MHGRRLQSRFIFERVAMTETWFTEHHAPSGSSIGFRVRAKLHEEKTPFQTIAIYDSTDWGRLMVIDGCMMVTTRDNFLYHEMIVHPALYTHAAPKRVVIIGGGDCGTLREVLRHAEVEHAVQVEIDERVTRLAEQHFPELCVANGDPRAELRFADGI
;
A
#
# COMPACT_ATOMS: atom_id res chain seq x y z
N MET A 1 -9.08 -31.63 -55.08
CA MET A 1 -8.24 -31.64 -53.86
C MET A 1 -7.21 -30.54 -53.99
N HIS A 2 -7.23 -29.52 -53.13
CA HIS A 2 -6.08 -28.71 -52.67
C HIS A 2 -6.65 -27.56 -51.83
N GLY A 3 -6.86 -27.84 -50.54
CA GLY A 3 -7.26 -26.84 -49.56
C GLY A 3 -6.06 -25.99 -49.15
N ARG A 4 -6.15 -24.67 -49.32
CA ARG A 4 -5.24 -23.72 -48.67
C ARG A 4 -5.87 -23.30 -47.34
N ARG A 5 -5.34 -23.83 -46.24
CA ARG A 5 -5.59 -23.32 -44.89
C ARG A 5 -5.01 -21.91 -44.79
N LEU A 6 -5.86 -20.92 -44.57
CA LEU A 6 -5.44 -19.62 -44.03
C LEU A 6 -5.05 -19.84 -42.57
N GLN A 7 -3.75 -19.74 -42.27
CA GLN A 7 -3.29 -19.55 -40.91
C GLN A 7 -3.53 -18.08 -40.53
N SER A 8 -4.59 -17.83 -39.77
CA SER A 8 -4.79 -16.54 -39.10
C SER A 8 -3.70 -16.37 -38.04
N ARG A 9 -2.69 -15.56 -38.35
CA ARG A 9 -1.71 -15.07 -37.38
C ARG A 9 -2.43 -14.12 -36.41
N PHE A 10 -2.79 -14.60 -35.23
CA PHE A 10 -3.03 -13.73 -34.09
C PHE A 10 -1.68 -13.12 -33.69
N ILE A 11 -1.47 -11.86 -34.07
CA ILE A 11 -0.35 -11.05 -33.58
C ILE A 11 -0.75 -10.61 -32.17
N PHE A 12 -0.28 -11.33 -31.15
CA PHE A 12 -0.21 -10.79 -29.80
C PHE A 12 0.87 -9.71 -29.85
N GLU A 13 0.44 -8.45 -29.90
CA GLU A 13 1.32 -7.30 -29.77
C GLU A 13 1.90 -7.33 -28.35
N ARG A 14 3.12 -7.85 -28.20
CA ARG A 14 3.90 -7.66 -26.97
C ARG A 14 4.21 -6.17 -26.91
N VAL A 15 3.44 -5.42 -26.12
CA VAL A 15 3.87 -4.12 -25.62
C VAL A 15 5.23 -4.35 -24.97
N ALA A 16 6.28 -3.80 -25.57
CA ALA A 16 7.62 -3.85 -24.99
C ALA A 16 7.56 -3.09 -23.66
N MET A 17 7.50 -3.81 -22.54
CA MET A 17 7.60 -3.19 -21.23
C MET A 17 9.04 -2.71 -21.08
N THR A 18 9.23 -1.39 -21.14
CA THR A 18 10.51 -0.79 -20.79
C THR A 18 10.71 -1.00 -19.30
N GLU A 19 11.53 -1.98 -18.92
CA GLU A 19 11.92 -2.16 -17.51
C GLU A 19 12.66 -0.90 -17.05
N THR A 20 12.06 -0.18 -16.10
CA THR A 20 12.64 1.01 -15.48
C THR A 20 12.80 0.79 -13.99
N TRP A 21 13.59 1.63 -13.34
CA TRP A 21 13.77 1.61 -11.89
C TRP A 21 13.05 2.80 -11.27
N PHE A 22 12.28 2.54 -10.21
CA PHE A 22 11.94 3.58 -9.25
C PHE A 22 13.07 3.65 -8.22
N THR A 23 13.57 4.85 -7.94
CA THR A 23 14.66 5.06 -6.97
C THR A 23 14.28 6.19 -6.02
N GLU A 24 14.21 5.88 -4.73
CA GLU A 24 14.13 6.87 -3.66
C GLU A 24 15.54 7.27 -3.24
N HIS A 25 15.82 8.57 -3.25
CA HIS A 25 17.10 9.12 -2.84
C HIS A 25 16.99 9.76 -1.46
N HIS A 26 17.85 9.34 -0.52
CA HIS A 26 17.96 9.95 0.80
C HIS A 26 19.29 10.73 0.90
N ALA A 27 19.30 11.94 0.34
CA ALA A 27 20.48 12.79 0.25
C ALA A 27 21.21 13.05 1.59
N PRO A 28 20.52 13.31 2.73
CA PRO A 28 21.18 13.48 4.03
C PRO A 28 22.08 12.31 4.46
N SER A 29 21.73 11.08 4.08
CA SER A 29 22.53 9.89 4.37
C SER A 29 23.47 9.49 3.22
N GLY A 30 23.40 10.17 2.08
CA GLY A 30 24.13 9.79 0.86
C GLY A 30 23.73 8.41 0.31
N SER A 31 22.51 7.93 0.59
CA SER A 31 22.05 6.61 0.19
C SER A 31 20.81 6.67 -0.70
N SER A 32 20.51 5.57 -1.38
CA SER A 32 19.29 5.39 -2.16
C SER A 32 18.82 3.95 -2.10
N ILE A 33 17.52 3.77 -2.23
CA ILE A 33 16.89 2.46 -2.38
C ILE A 33 16.10 2.44 -3.69
N GLY A 34 16.12 1.32 -4.41
CA GLY A 34 15.50 1.24 -5.73
C GLY A 34 14.85 -0.11 -6.01
N PHE A 35 13.74 -0.05 -6.74
CA PHE A 35 12.93 -1.19 -7.13
C PHE A 35 12.72 -1.17 -8.64
N ARG A 36 12.99 -2.30 -9.28
CA ARG A 36 12.66 -2.45 -10.69
C ARG A 36 11.15 -2.56 -10.86
N VAL A 37 10.59 -1.70 -11.72
CA VAL A 37 9.15 -1.58 -11.98
C VAL A 37 8.82 -1.99 -13.41
N ARG A 38 7.65 -2.61 -13.57
CA ARG A 38 7.06 -2.92 -14.89
C ARG A 38 6.31 -1.71 -15.44
N ALA A 39 5.58 -1.01 -14.57
CA ALA A 39 4.78 0.15 -14.94
C ALA A 39 4.43 1.01 -13.73
N LYS A 40 4.15 2.30 -13.99
CA LYS A 40 3.39 3.16 -13.08
C LYS A 40 1.90 2.94 -13.35
N LEU A 41 1.17 2.45 -12.35
CA LEU A 41 -0.24 2.10 -12.46
C LEU A 41 -1.15 3.30 -12.22
N HIS A 42 -0.75 4.17 -11.30
CA HIS A 42 -1.51 5.34 -10.90
C HIS A 42 -0.57 6.45 -10.47
N GLU A 43 -0.97 7.70 -10.68
CA GLU A 43 -0.33 8.89 -10.10
C GLU A 43 -1.37 9.99 -9.98
N GLU A 44 -1.44 10.62 -8.82
CA GLU A 44 -2.27 11.79 -8.60
C GLU A 44 -1.64 12.76 -7.61
N LYS A 45 -1.96 14.04 -7.75
CA LYS A 45 -1.64 15.08 -6.77
C LYS A 45 -2.91 15.46 -6.04
N THR A 46 -2.91 15.28 -4.72
CA THR A 46 -3.96 15.73 -3.80
C THR A 46 -3.58 17.10 -3.22
N PRO A 47 -4.48 17.77 -2.46
CA PRO A 47 -4.11 18.97 -1.70
C PRO A 47 -2.97 18.74 -0.68
N PHE A 48 -2.69 17.49 -0.31
CA PHE A 48 -1.72 17.13 0.71
C PHE A 48 -0.39 16.67 0.11
N GLN A 49 -0.44 15.80 -0.91
CA GLN A 49 0.75 15.08 -1.38
C GLN A 49 0.58 14.54 -2.80
N THR A 50 1.67 14.01 -3.36
CA THR A 50 1.67 13.25 -4.62
C THR A 50 1.65 11.78 -4.28
N ILE A 51 0.65 11.04 -4.76
CA ILE A 51 0.54 9.59 -4.53
C ILE A 51 0.79 8.90 -5.87
N ALA A 52 1.71 7.94 -5.89
CA ALA A 52 1.97 7.09 -7.05
C ALA A 52 1.96 5.62 -6.68
N ILE A 53 1.37 4.79 -7.55
CA ILE A 53 1.35 3.34 -7.42
C ILE A 53 2.11 2.73 -8.57
N TYR A 54 3.06 1.85 -8.25
CA TYR A 54 3.86 1.12 -9.23
C TYR A 54 3.58 -0.38 -9.14
N ASP A 55 3.70 -1.04 -10.29
CA ASP A 55 3.85 -2.49 -10.35
C ASP A 55 5.35 -2.82 -10.31
N SER A 56 5.84 -3.29 -9.17
CA SER A 56 7.23 -3.74 -9.05
C SER A 56 7.39 -5.18 -9.53
N THR A 57 8.60 -5.53 -9.95
CA THR A 57 8.91 -6.86 -10.46
C THR A 57 8.84 -7.94 -9.38
N ASP A 58 9.57 -7.75 -8.30
CA ASP A 58 9.82 -8.78 -7.28
C ASP A 58 9.17 -8.47 -5.90
N TRP A 59 8.52 -7.31 -5.75
CA TRP A 59 7.99 -6.81 -4.47
C TRP A 59 6.46 -6.55 -4.49
N GLY A 60 5.79 -6.88 -5.60
CA GLY A 60 4.35 -6.65 -5.79
C GLY A 60 4.02 -5.17 -6.05
N ARG A 61 2.90 -4.68 -5.52
CA ARG A 61 2.57 -3.25 -5.64
C ARG A 61 3.48 -2.43 -4.73
N LEU A 62 3.82 -1.24 -5.19
CA LEU A 62 4.61 -0.26 -4.45
C LEU A 62 3.83 1.06 -4.41
N MET A 63 3.55 1.55 -3.20
CA MET A 63 3.00 2.89 -3.00
C MET A 63 4.13 3.86 -2.64
N VAL A 64 4.13 4.99 -3.34
CA VAL A 64 5.08 6.08 -3.15
C VAL A 64 4.30 7.36 -2.88
N ILE A 65 4.72 8.10 -1.88
CA ILE A 65 4.14 9.40 -1.50
C ILE A 65 5.25 10.46 -1.52
N ASP A 66 5.06 11.51 -2.32
CA ASP A 66 6.03 12.60 -2.56
C ASP A 66 7.46 12.10 -2.85
N GLY A 67 7.56 10.97 -3.55
CA GLY A 67 8.83 10.35 -3.94
C GLY A 67 9.45 9.43 -2.89
N CYS A 68 8.84 9.30 -1.71
CA CYS A 68 9.25 8.37 -0.66
C CYS A 68 8.42 7.09 -0.71
N MET A 69 9.05 5.95 -0.51
CA MET A 69 8.34 4.67 -0.44
C MET A 69 7.58 4.54 0.87
N MET A 70 6.34 4.06 0.78
CA MET A 70 5.47 3.89 1.94
C MET A 70 5.27 2.41 2.25
N VAL A 71 4.85 1.64 1.25
CA VAL A 71 4.53 0.22 1.44
C VAL A 71 4.76 -0.59 0.16
N THR A 72 5.22 -1.83 0.33
CA THR A 72 5.20 -2.85 -0.73
C THR A 72 4.31 -4.03 -0.34
N THR A 73 3.69 -4.69 -1.30
CA THR A 73 2.89 -5.91 -1.04
C THR A 73 3.71 -6.99 -0.31
N ARG A 74 5.00 -7.14 -0.64
CA ARG A 74 5.80 -8.28 -0.19
C ARG A 74 6.22 -8.20 1.29
N ASP A 75 6.58 -7.02 1.77
CA ASP A 75 7.28 -6.86 3.06
C ASP A 75 6.53 -5.98 4.08
N ASN A 76 5.33 -5.49 3.73
CA ASN A 76 4.49 -4.67 4.61
C ASN A 76 4.35 -5.20 6.04
N PHE A 77 4.31 -6.53 6.20
CA PHE A 77 4.13 -7.18 7.50
C PHE A 77 5.25 -6.79 8.50
N LEU A 78 6.48 -6.57 8.02
CA LEU A 78 7.60 -6.20 8.88
C LEU A 78 7.33 -4.91 9.63
N TYR A 79 6.79 -3.90 8.94
CA TYR A 79 6.48 -2.61 9.56
C TYR A 79 5.21 -2.70 10.41
N HIS A 80 4.12 -3.25 9.84
CA HIS A 80 2.82 -3.29 10.51
C HIS A 80 2.83 -4.12 11.79
N GLU A 81 3.46 -5.30 11.76
CA GLU A 81 3.56 -6.14 12.95
C GLU A 81 4.41 -5.47 14.04
N MET A 82 5.51 -4.83 13.65
CA MET A 82 6.46 -4.23 14.59
C MET A 82 5.99 -2.91 15.20
N ILE A 83 5.17 -2.13 14.50
CA ILE A 83 4.61 -0.90 15.08
C ILE A 83 3.42 -1.20 16.00
N VAL A 84 2.70 -2.30 15.76
CA VAL A 84 1.48 -2.66 16.51
C VAL A 84 1.75 -3.59 17.68
N HIS A 85 2.30 -4.77 17.43
CA HIS A 85 2.29 -5.86 18.42
C HIS A 85 3.11 -5.56 19.68
N PRO A 86 4.31 -4.97 19.61
CA PRO A 86 5.05 -4.60 20.82
C PRO A 86 4.26 -3.65 21.73
N ALA A 87 3.55 -2.67 21.15
CA ALA A 87 2.76 -1.71 21.91
C ALA A 87 1.53 -2.37 22.56
N LEU A 88 0.80 -3.22 21.82
CA LEU A 88 -0.41 -3.85 22.35
C LEU A 88 -0.13 -4.99 23.33
N TYR A 89 0.93 -5.80 23.10
CA TYR A 89 1.30 -6.88 24.04
C TYR A 89 1.87 -6.38 25.36
N THR A 90 2.40 -5.16 25.42
CA THR A 90 2.94 -4.58 26.66
C THR A 90 1.90 -3.77 27.43
N HIS A 91 0.79 -3.42 26.79
CA HIS A 91 -0.31 -2.72 27.43
C HIS A 91 -1.24 -3.70 28.18
N ALA A 92 -1.56 -3.43 29.44
CA ALA A 92 -2.29 -4.40 30.28
C ALA A 92 -3.72 -4.70 29.80
N ALA A 93 -4.39 -3.73 29.15
CA ALA A 93 -5.75 -3.88 28.61
C ALA A 93 -6.02 -2.88 27.46
N PRO A 94 -5.52 -3.12 26.25
CA PRO A 94 -5.61 -2.15 25.16
C PRO A 94 -7.01 -2.14 24.51
N LYS A 95 -7.97 -1.47 25.14
CA LYS A 95 -9.37 -1.45 24.69
C LYS A 95 -9.65 -0.45 23.56
N ARG A 96 -8.97 0.70 23.59
CA ARG A 96 -9.21 1.81 22.66
C ARG A 96 -7.90 2.24 22.04
N VAL A 97 -7.83 2.21 20.72
CA VAL A 97 -6.61 2.49 19.97
C VAL A 97 -6.88 3.63 18.98
N VAL A 98 -5.94 4.57 18.89
CA VAL A 98 -5.92 5.60 17.85
C VAL A 98 -4.65 5.40 17.03
N ILE A 99 -4.82 5.35 15.72
CA ILE A 99 -3.74 5.30 14.72
C ILE A 99 -3.78 6.66 14.02
N ILE A 100 -2.66 7.38 14.04
CA ILE A 100 -2.50 8.64 13.30
C ILE A 100 -1.69 8.32 12.04
N GLY A 101 -2.25 8.64 10.88
CA GLY A 101 -1.79 8.16 9.57
C GLY A 101 -2.24 6.72 9.31
N GLY A 102 -1.39 5.93 8.65
CA GLY A 102 -1.69 4.54 8.33
C GLY A 102 -2.70 4.38 7.20
N GLY A 103 -2.77 5.34 6.27
CA GLY A 103 -3.74 5.33 5.16
C GLY A 103 -3.79 4.04 4.35
N ASP A 104 -2.75 3.20 4.33
CA ASP A 104 -2.73 1.87 3.69
C ASP A 104 -3.53 0.78 4.44
N CYS A 105 -3.97 1.07 5.68
CA CYS A 105 -4.78 0.23 6.56
C CYS A 105 -4.08 -1.01 7.15
N GLY A 106 -2.80 -1.26 6.86
CA GLY A 106 -2.07 -2.41 7.40
C GLY A 106 -1.94 -2.36 8.92
N THR A 107 -1.69 -1.18 9.49
CA THR A 107 -1.66 -0.98 10.95
C THR A 107 -3.02 -1.28 11.59
N LEU A 108 -4.13 -0.80 11.02
CA LEU A 108 -5.48 -1.08 11.51
C LEU A 108 -5.80 -2.57 11.51
N ARG A 109 -5.43 -3.27 10.43
CA ARG A 109 -5.56 -4.73 10.32
C ARG A 109 -4.84 -5.45 11.45
N GLU A 110 -3.60 -5.08 11.76
CA GLU A 110 -2.83 -5.72 12.83
C GLU A 110 -3.37 -5.38 14.23
N VAL A 111 -3.86 -4.15 14.44
CA VAL A 111 -4.51 -3.75 15.70
C VAL A 111 -5.74 -4.63 15.98
N LEU A 112 -6.56 -4.86 14.96
CA LEU A 112 -7.81 -5.61 15.09
C LEU A 112 -7.61 -7.12 15.27
N ARG A 113 -6.38 -7.65 15.17
CA ARG A 113 -6.07 -9.03 15.59
C ARG A 113 -6.14 -9.24 17.09
N HIS A 114 -6.05 -8.18 17.88
CA HIS A 114 -6.13 -8.26 19.34
C HIS A 114 -7.61 -8.26 19.76
N ALA A 115 -8.04 -9.29 20.47
CA ALA A 115 -9.43 -9.49 20.84
C ALA A 115 -9.90 -8.52 21.94
N GLU A 116 -8.94 -7.99 22.70
CA GLU A 116 -9.12 -7.02 23.78
C GLU A 116 -9.44 -5.61 23.27
N VAL A 117 -9.15 -5.33 21.99
CA VAL A 117 -9.50 -4.06 21.35
C VAL A 117 -11.01 -4.03 21.13
N GLU A 118 -11.65 -3.03 21.72
CA GLU A 118 -13.08 -2.74 21.64
C GLU A 118 -13.38 -1.64 20.59
N HIS A 119 -12.46 -0.69 20.38
CA HIS A 119 -12.58 0.38 19.38
C HIS A 119 -11.22 0.80 18.82
N ALA A 120 -11.09 0.89 17.50
CA ALA A 120 -9.88 1.35 16.82
C ALA A 120 -10.24 2.45 15.80
N VAL A 121 -9.65 3.63 15.98
CA VAL A 121 -9.81 4.76 15.06
C VAL A 121 -8.54 4.94 14.25
N GLN A 122 -8.64 4.93 12.93
CA GLN A 122 -7.58 5.37 12.04
C GLN A 122 -7.89 6.77 11.54
N VAL A 123 -7.02 7.72 11.85
CA VAL A 123 -7.12 9.11 11.45
C VAL A 123 -6.11 9.37 10.34
N GLU A 124 -6.59 9.52 9.11
CA GLU A 124 -5.78 9.78 7.93
C GLU A 124 -6.13 11.16 7.37
N ILE A 125 -5.14 12.01 7.11
CA ILE A 125 -5.40 13.37 6.61
C ILE A 125 -5.84 13.36 5.15
N ASP A 126 -5.35 12.40 4.36
CA ASP A 126 -5.62 12.29 2.93
C ASP A 126 -6.39 11.01 2.60
N GLU A 127 -7.72 11.13 2.48
CA GLU A 127 -8.62 10.03 2.12
C GLU A 127 -8.16 9.28 0.86
N ARG A 128 -7.50 9.96 -0.09
CA ARG A 128 -7.08 9.33 -1.33
C ARG A 128 -6.05 8.23 -1.11
N VAL A 129 -5.22 8.31 -0.07
CA VAL A 129 -4.28 7.24 0.29
C VAL A 129 -5.05 5.95 0.59
N THR A 130 -6.09 6.04 1.42
CA THR A 130 -6.94 4.89 1.78
C THR A 130 -7.72 4.33 0.60
N ARG A 131 -8.29 5.19 -0.24
CA ARG A 131 -9.03 4.73 -1.43
C ARG A 131 -8.13 4.03 -2.44
N LEU A 132 -6.88 4.49 -2.59
CA LEU A 132 -5.90 3.82 -3.45
C LEU A 132 -5.39 2.51 -2.82
N ALA A 133 -5.26 2.47 -1.49
CA ALA A 133 -4.94 1.23 -0.77
C ALA A 133 -6.03 0.17 -0.97
N GLU A 134 -7.32 0.52 -0.86
CA GLU A 134 -8.44 -0.39 -1.11
C GLU A 134 -8.41 -0.98 -2.52
N GLN A 135 -7.90 -0.24 -3.52
CA GLN A 135 -7.82 -0.67 -4.91
C GLN A 135 -6.57 -1.50 -5.20
N HIS A 136 -5.42 -1.15 -4.63
CA HIS A 136 -4.11 -1.69 -5.00
C HIS A 136 -3.49 -2.62 -3.96
N PHE A 137 -3.92 -2.54 -2.71
CA PHE A 137 -3.49 -3.34 -1.57
C PHE A 137 -4.69 -3.90 -0.78
N PRO A 138 -5.66 -4.56 -1.45
CA PRO A 138 -6.89 -5.03 -0.80
C PRO A 138 -6.63 -5.97 0.39
N GLU A 139 -5.49 -6.65 0.41
CA GLU A 139 -5.05 -7.50 1.52
C GLU A 139 -4.81 -6.75 2.84
N LEU A 140 -4.49 -5.45 2.78
CA LEU A 140 -4.30 -4.59 3.95
C LEU A 140 -5.63 -4.04 4.46
N CYS A 141 -6.58 -3.81 3.55
CA CYS A 141 -7.87 -3.18 3.86
C CYS A 141 -8.96 -4.17 4.31
N VAL A 142 -8.64 -5.47 4.47
CA VAL A 142 -9.62 -6.51 4.84
C VAL A 142 -10.35 -6.24 6.15
N ALA A 143 -9.75 -5.46 7.05
CA ALA A 143 -10.28 -5.14 8.36
C ALA A 143 -11.06 -3.80 8.41
N ASN A 144 -11.12 -3.05 7.30
CA ASN A 144 -11.79 -1.74 7.27
C ASN A 144 -13.29 -1.83 7.61
N GLY A 145 -13.91 -2.98 7.37
CA GLY A 145 -15.32 -3.25 7.68
C GLY A 145 -15.56 -3.91 9.05
N ASP A 146 -14.53 -4.10 9.89
CA ASP A 146 -14.71 -4.61 11.24
C ASP A 146 -15.60 -3.64 12.05
N PRO A 147 -16.62 -4.11 12.80
CA PRO A 147 -17.51 -3.23 13.56
C PRO A 147 -16.80 -2.40 14.65
N ARG A 148 -15.56 -2.76 15.01
CA ARG A 148 -14.71 -2.03 15.95
C ARG A 148 -13.87 -0.94 15.26
N ALA A 149 -13.85 -0.91 13.93
CA ALA A 149 -13.05 0.01 13.14
C ALA A 149 -13.80 1.30 12.81
N GLU A 150 -13.11 2.43 12.92
CA GLU A 150 -13.57 3.73 12.46
C GLU A 150 -12.47 4.37 11.60
N LEU A 151 -12.78 4.63 10.33
CA LEU A 151 -11.92 5.43 9.46
C LEU A 151 -12.37 6.89 9.53
N ARG A 152 -11.45 7.79 9.88
CA ARG A 152 -11.71 9.22 9.99
C ARG A 152 -10.73 10.00 9.11
N PHE A 153 -11.27 10.77 8.17
CA PHE A 153 -10.45 11.59 7.28
C PHE A 153 -10.35 13.02 7.81
N ALA A 154 -9.27 13.30 8.56
CA ALA A 154 -9.05 14.56 9.25
C ALA A 154 -7.58 14.73 9.63
N ASP A 155 -7.20 15.95 10.01
CA ASP A 155 -5.92 16.18 10.69
C ASP A 155 -5.91 15.44 12.04
N GLY A 156 -4.82 14.73 12.30
CA GLY A 156 -4.62 13.95 13.52
C GLY A 156 -3.96 14.72 14.65
N ILE A 157 -3.47 15.94 14.40
CA ILE A 157 -2.76 16.81 15.36
C ILE A 157 -3.47 18.15 15.50
#